data_AF-A0A2P6CAL8-F1
#
_entry.id   AF-A0A2P6CAL8-F1
#
_cell.length_a   1.000
_cell.length_b   1.000
_cell.length_c   1.000
_cell.angle_alpha   90.00
_cell.angle_beta   90.00
_cell.angle_gamma   90.00
#
_symmetry.space_group_name_H-M   'P 1'
#
loop_
_entity.id
_entity.type
_entity.pdbx_description
1 polymer ?
#
loop_
_entity_poly.entity_id
_entity_poly.type
_entity_poly.pdbx_seq_one_letter_code
_entity_poly.pdbx_strand_id
1 'polypeptide(L)' 'MNKMSTVVNCPTCGGKSKIKETNGATTYEALQNDELIKKVSQLKNAMQKFKEKAEALEKELEEIKNH' A
#
# COMPACT_ATOMS: atom_id res chain seq x y z
N MET A 1 13.15 1.42 3.82
CA MET A 1 11.93 0.61 4.06
C MET A 1 10.76 1.57 4.19
N ASN A 2 9.87 1.66 3.19
CA ASN A 2 8.73 2.57 3.25
C ASN A 2 7.71 2.04 4.25
N LYS A 3 7.70 2.61 5.46
CA LYS A 3 6.71 2.31 6.50
C LYS A 3 5.34 2.73 5.98
N MET A 4 4.39 1.80 5.90
CA MET A 4 3.01 2.09 5.51
C MET A 4 2.44 3.16 6.45
N SER A 5 1.84 4.22 5.91
CA SER A 5 1.26 5.26 6.75
C SER A 5 0.01 4.71 7.45
N THR A 6 -0.08 4.88 8.77
CA THR A 6 -1.29 4.57 9.52
C THR A 6 -2.36 5.62 9.22
N VAL A 7 -3.47 5.21 8.60
CA VAL A 7 -4.60 6.08 8.27
C VAL A 7 -5.65 6.00 9.38
N VAL A 8 -6.05 7.14 9.91
CA VAL A 8 -7.05 7.28 10.99
C VAL A 8 -8.03 8.41 10.66
N ASN A 9 -9.08 8.53 11.47
CA ASN A 9 -9.91 9.73 11.47
C ASN A 9 -9.23 10.78 12.36
N CYS A 10 -9.17 12.02 11.87
CA CYS A 10 -8.70 13.16 12.65
C CYS A 10 -9.63 13.36 13.86
N PRO A 11 -9.10 13.42 15.10
CA PRO A 11 -9.94 13.57 16.29
C PRO A 11 -10.68 14.91 16.35
N THR A 12 -10.20 15.92 15.63
CA THR A 12 -10.77 17.29 15.65
C THR A 12 -11.87 17.49 14.62
N CYS A 13 -11.69 17.01 13.39
CA CYS A 13 -12.62 17.26 12.28
C CYS A 13 -13.25 16.00 11.66
N GLY A 14 -12.86 14.81 12.11
CA GLY A 14 -13.37 13.54 11.61
C GLY A 14 -12.85 13.12 10.23
N GLY A 15 -12.14 13.99 9.51
CA GLY A 15 -11.58 13.71 8.18
C GLY A 15 -10.51 12.62 8.19
N LYS A 16 -10.25 11.99 7.04
CA LYS A 16 -9.17 10.99 6.91
C LYS A 16 -7.81 11.65 6.98
N SER A 17 -6.93 11.13 7.83
CA SER A 17 -5.58 11.66 8.05
C SER A 17 -4.59 10.53 8.27
N LYS A 18 -3.32 10.77 7.98
CA LYS A 18 -2.23 9.87 8.37
C LYS A 18 -1.58 10.36 9.65
N ILE A 19 -1.15 9.42 10.48
CA ILE A 19 -0.39 9.72 11.68
C ILE A 19 1.09 9.96 11.31
N LYS A 20 1.65 11.04 11.84
CA LYS A 20 3.08 11.34 11.82
C LYS A 20 3.55 11.56 13.26
N GLU A 21 4.53 10.79 13.70
CA GLU A 21 5.18 10.98 15.00
C GLU A 21 6.52 11.69 14.79
N THR A 22 6.66 12.85 15.41
CA THR A 22 7.91 13.63 15.37
C THR A 22 8.23 14.10 16.78
N ASN A 23 9.41 13.77 17.29
CA ASN A 23 9.88 14.20 18.62
C ASN A 23 8.89 13.90 19.78
N GLY A 24 8.19 12.76 19.71
CA GLY A 24 7.19 12.37 20.71
C GLY A 24 5.81 13.04 20.56
N ALA A 25 5.65 13.95 19.60
CA ALA A 25 4.35 14.55 19.28
C ALA A 25 3.68 13.82 18.11
N THR A 26 2.40 13.48 18.28
CA THR A 26 1.55 12.90 17.24
C THR A 26 0.90 14.03 16.45
N THR A 27 1.09 14.03 15.14
CA THR A 27 0.44 14.96 14.20
C THR A 27 -0.47 14.20 13.25
N TYR A 28 -1.59 14.83 12.89
CA TYR A 28 -2.58 14.28 11.96
C TYR A 28 -2.52 15.10 10.68
N GLU A 29 -2.00 14.50 9.62
CA GLU A 29 -1.90 15.16 8.32
C GLU A 29 -3.04 14.68 7.43
N ALA A 30 -3.83 15.62 6.91
CA ALA A 30 -4.96 15.31 6.03
C ALA A 30 -4.48 14.53 4.81
N LEU A 31 -5.20 13.46 4.48
CA LEU A 31 -4.90 12.67 3.30
C LEU A 31 -5.46 13.36 2.06
N GLN A 32 -4.59 13.83 1.17
CA GLN A 32 -4.96 14.61 -0.01
C GLN A 32 -5.12 13.73 -1.26
N ASN A 33 -5.80 14.26 -2.28
CA ASN A 33 -6.10 13.56 -3.53
C ASN A 33 -4.84 13.09 -4.28
N ASP A 34 -3.81 13.92 -4.37
CA ASP A 34 -2.57 13.55 -5.07
C ASP A 34 -1.84 12.40 -4.37
N GLU A 35 -1.84 12.39 -3.04
CA GLU A 35 -1.28 11.29 -2.26
C GLU A 35 -2.11 10.01 -2.46
N LEU A 36 -3.44 10.11 -2.50
CA LEU A 36 -4.32 8.98 -2.80
C LEU A 36 -4.05 8.41 -4.19
N ILE A 37 -3.98 9.25 -5.22
CA ILE A 37 -3.70 8.84 -6.60
C ILE A 37 -2.36 8.12 -6.67
N LYS A 38 -1.33 8.66 -6.02
CA LYS A 38 0.00 8.03 -5.96
C LYS A 38 -0.05 6.66 -5.28
N LYS A 39 -0.74 6.53 -4.15
CA LYS A 39 -0.88 5.25 -3.43
C LYS A 39 -1.68 4.22 -4.23
N VAL A 40 -2.74 4.63 -4.92
CA VAL A 40 -3.52 3.76 -5.83
C VAL A 40 -2.64 3.26 -6.99
N SER A 41 -1.84 4.14 -7.59
CA SER A 41 -0.90 3.75 -8.66
C SER A 41 0.14 2.73 -8.15
N GLN A 42 0.73 2.98 -6.98
CA GLN A 42 1.66 2.05 -6.35
C GLN A 42 1.02 0.68 -6.06
N LEU A 43 -0.23 0.65 -5.59
CA LEU A 43 -0.96 -0.57 -5.34
C LEU A 43 -1.19 -1.38 -6.63
N LYS A 44 -1.68 -0.73 -7.69
CA LYS A 44 -1.89 -1.39 -8.99
C LYS A 44 -0.60 -2.00 -9.54
N ASN A 45 0.51 -1.27 -9.46
CA ASN A 45 1.82 -1.76 -9.90
C ASN A 45 2.30 -2.95 -9.07
N ALA A 46 2.07 -2.94 -7.75
CA ALA A 46 2.42 -4.07 -6.90
C ALA A 46 1.57 -5.31 -7.23
N MET A 47 0.26 -5.14 -7.41
CA MET A 47 -0.64 -6.23 -7.78
C MET A 47 -0.27 -6.85 -9.12
N GLN A 48 0.07 -6.04 -10.12
CA GLN A 48 0.52 -6.54 -11.43
C GLN A 48 1.77 -7.41 -11.30
N LYS A 49 2.77 -6.97 -10.52
CA LYS A 49 3.98 -7.76 -10.26
C LYS A 49 3.71 -9.07 -9.52
N PHE A 50 2.76 -9.08 -8.59
CA PHE A 50 2.37 -10.31 -7.90
C PHE A 50 1.65 -11.28 -8.83
N LYS A 51 0.79 -10.76 -9.71
CA LYS A 51 0.12 -11.56 -10.73
C LYS A 51 1.13 -12.22 -11.67
N GLU A 52 2.05 -11.45 -12.24
CA GLU A 52 3.09 -11.97 -13.15
C GLU A 52 3.95 -13.07 -12.48
N LYS A 53 4.30 -12.88 -11.20
CA LYS A 53 5.03 -13.89 -10.44
C LYS A 53 4.20 -15.15 -10.19
N ALA A 54 2.91 -15.00 -9.88
CA ALA A 54 2.01 -16.14 -9.68
C ALA A 54 1.85 -16.94 -10.97
N GLU A 55 1.63 -16.26 -12.10
CA GLU A 55 1.51 -16.90 -13.42
C GLU A 55 2.80 -17.64 -13.82
N ALA A 56 3.97 -17.06 -13.55
CA ALA A 56 5.25 -17.73 -13.78
C ALA A 56 5.40 -18.99 -12.92
N LEU A 57 5.07 -18.90 -11.62
CA LEU A 57 5.12 -20.04 -10.70
C LEU A 57 4.12 -21.14 -11.07
N GLU A 58 2.92 -20.78 -11.52
CA GLU A 58 1.92 -21.74 -11.98
C GLU A 58 2.42 -22.52 -13.19
N LYS A 59 3.07 -21.85 -14.14
CA LYS A 59 3.70 -22.51 -15.29
C LYS A 59 4.82 -23.46 -14.88
N GLU A 60 5.73 -23.01 -14.00
CA GLU A 60 6.81 -23.86 -13.48
C GLU A 60 6.25 -25.10 -12.75
N LEU A 61 5.17 -24.94 -11.97
CA LEU A 61 4.51 -26.06 -11.29
C LEU A 61 3.85 -27.04 -12.26
N GLU A 62 3.25 -26.57 -13.35
CA GLU A 62 2.67 -27.42 -14.37
C GLU A 62 3.75 -28.26 -15.08
N GLU A 63 4.88 -27.64 -15.42
CA GLU A 63 6.04 -28.35 -16.01
C GLU A 63 6.56 -29.46 -15.08
N ILE A 64 6.65 -29.19 -13.78
CA ILE A 64 7.07 -30.19 -12.78
C ILE A 64 6.04 -31.31 -12.60
N LYS A 65 4.74 -31.00 -12.58
CA LYS A 65 3.67 -32.00 -12.36
C LYS A 65 3.45 -32.93 -13.54
N ASN A 66 3.82 -32.50 -14.74
CA ASN A 66 3.69 -33.26 -15.98
C ASN A 66 4.97 -34.06 -16.33
N HIS A 67 5.90 -34.18 -15.39
CA HIS A 67 7.07 -35.07 -15.41
C HIS A 67 6.98 -36.10 -14.29
#